data_AF-A0A4Y9YG46-F1
#
_entry.id   AF-A0A4Y9YG46-F1
#
_cell.length_a   1.000
_cell.length_b   1.000
_cell.length_c   1.000
_cell.angle_alpha   90.00
_cell.angle_beta   90.00
_cell.angle_gamma   90.00
#
_symmetry.space_group_name_H-M   'P 1'
#
loop_
_entity.id
_entity.type
_entity.pdbx_description
1 polymer ?
#
loop_
_entity_poly.entity_id
_entity_poly.type
_entity_poly.pdbx_seq_one_letter_code
_entity_poly.pdbx_strand_id
1 'polypeptide(L)'
;MTSLRPIIAICGTTGVGKSKLAVELALALSQRSDNARHKYRGARIINADAMQVYSGMDIITNKITMEEMRGVDHLLMSFKRPGEQYIITEWVKDATRISPSAADQPELASAMHQLLSLLDPQIAQRLHWRDTRKTLRQLTIVKEAGRLSSEILAEQSQAAPSARYRTLLFWLYAKPDILKPRLDSRIDQMVEQGLLDEIRTLRTQLSADTVHPDAKEESNEEIEPERYTIETDYTLGIYQSIGFKEFHDYLSAPAHNDATFQEALQNMKTATRRYAMRQIMWIRNKLLPAARTANALSRAEEDYDVVPTYVLDATELGTYWDANILKPAQDITDAFLNSDELRDPMLLSDTARDLLTEKKPKDIVPRRKVMCPVCTRDEERPVMIEEGAQWKGHVRTRPHRKRAVKLHMQQLKDSQGNDDQPNDEETSESEDGLYETSTLYT
;
A
#
# COMPACT_ATOMS: atom_id res chain seq x y z
N MET A 1 -12.25 11.29 31.42
CA MET A 1 -11.72 10.98 30.06
C MET A 1 -12.01 9.53 29.75
N THR A 2 -12.80 9.24 28.72
CA THR A 2 -12.98 7.86 28.22
C THR A 2 -11.67 7.40 27.60
N SER A 3 -10.93 6.53 28.29
CA SER A 3 -9.70 5.89 27.77
C SER A 3 -9.95 5.32 26.37
N LEU A 4 -9.12 5.71 25.39
CA LEU A 4 -9.18 5.19 24.03
C LEU A 4 -9.09 3.67 24.03
N ARG A 5 -9.82 3.02 23.12
CA ARG A 5 -9.76 1.56 22.98
C ARG A 5 -8.35 1.17 22.49
N PRO A 6 -7.71 0.16 23.10
CA PRO A 6 -6.40 -0.30 22.67
C PRO A 6 -6.50 -1.04 21.34
N ILE A 7 -5.50 -0.83 20.48
CA ILE A 7 -5.29 -1.60 19.26
C ILE A 7 -3.83 -2.07 19.22
N ILE A 8 -3.63 -3.32 18.85
CA ILE A 8 -2.30 -3.91 18.68
C ILE A 8 -2.09 -4.11 17.18
N ALA A 9 -1.12 -3.41 16.61
CA ALA A 9 -0.75 -3.50 15.21
C ALA A 9 0.49 -4.38 15.07
N ILE A 10 0.40 -5.43 14.25
CA ILE A 10 1.52 -6.33 13.94
C ILE A 10 1.93 -6.11 12.48
N CYS A 11 3.08 -5.52 12.27
CA CYS A 11 3.64 -5.23 10.95
C CYS A 11 4.96 -5.99 10.72
N GLY A 12 5.36 -6.10 9.45
CA GLY A 12 6.56 -6.84 9.07
C GLY A 12 6.46 -7.38 7.65
N THR A 13 7.54 -7.98 7.14
CA THR A 13 7.53 -8.55 5.80
C THR A 13 6.65 -9.80 5.72
N THR A 14 6.36 -10.28 4.51
CA THR A 14 5.87 -11.68 4.37
C THR A 14 6.91 -12.67 4.90
N GLY A 15 6.47 -13.85 5.40
CA GLY A 15 7.36 -14.92 5.88
C GLY A 15 7.99 -14.74 7.28
N VAL A 16 7.57 -13.77 8.08
CA VAL A 16 8.12 -13.53 9.45
C VAL A 16 7.21 -14.02 10.59
N GLY A 17 6.08 -14.65 10.28
CA GLY A 17 5.17 -15.21 11.31
C GLY A 17 4.12 -14.24 11.88
N LYS A 18 3.77 -13.16 11.16
CA LYS A 18 2.77 -12.17 11.63
C LYS A 18 1.45 -12.79 12.09
N SER A 19 0.87 -13.68 11.27
CA SER A 19 -0.41 -14.34 11.60
C SER A 19 -0.28 -15.28 12.80
N LYS A 20 0.85 -16.02 12.90
CA LYS A 20 1.16 -16.88 14.04
C LYS A 20 1.18 -16.07 15.34
N LEU A 21 1.90 -14.95 15.37
CA LEU A 21 1.94 -14.09 16.56
C LEU A 21 0.56 -13.51 16.90
N ALA A 22 -0.21 -13.07 15.89
CA ALA A 22 -1.54 -12.51 16.11
C ALA A 22 -2.47 -13.52 16.78
N VAL A 23 -2.48 -14.77 16.31
CA VAL A 23 -3.26 -15.87 16.90
C VAL A 23 -2.78 -16.20 18.31
N GLU A 24 -1.47 -16.35 18.51
CA GLU A 24 -0.91 -16.70 19.83
C GLU A 24 -1.19 -15.61 20.88
N LEU A 25 -1.12 -14.32 20.51
CA LEU A 25 -1.53 -13.23 21.39
C LEU A 25 -3.02 -13.26 21.69
N ALA A 26 -3.88 -13.47 20.69
CA ALA A 26 -5.33 -13.54 20.90
C ALA A 26 -5.74 -14.71 21.81
N LEU A 27 -5.06 -15.86 21.67
CA LEU A 27 -5.27 -17.02 22.54
C LEU A 27 -4.77 -16.76 23.96
N ALA A 28 -3.58 -16.16 24.11
CA ALA A 28 -3.04 -15.80 25.43
C ALA A 28 -3.97 -14.84 26.19
N LEU A 29 -4.55 -13.85 25.49
CA LEU A 29 -5.53 -12.93 26.07
C LEU A 29 -6.83 -13.63 26.48
N SER A 30 -7.29 -14.60 25.69
CA SER A 30 -8.53 -15.35 25.99
C SER A 30 -8.36 -16.31 27.16
N GLN A 31 -7.23 -17.01 27.26
CA GLN A 31 -6.95 -17.99 28.32
C GLN A 31 -6.74 -17.34 29.69
N ARG A 32 -6.33 -16.07 29.72
CA ARG A 32 -6.03 -15.35 30.96
C ARG A 32 -7.24 -14.66 31.57
N SER A 33 -8.42 -14.67 30.94
CA SER A 33 -9.59 -13.89 31.36
C SER A 33 -10.03 -14.11 32.83
N ASP A 34 -9.71 -15.25 33.44
CA ASP A 34 -10.11 -15.54 34.83
C ASP A 34 -9.14 -14.96 35.89
N ASN A 35 -7.89 -14.64 35.52
CA ASN A 35 -6.84 -14.09 36.41
C ASN A 35 -6.12 -12.85 35.81
N ALA A 36 -6.59 -12.31 34.69
CA ALA A 36 -5.94 -11.19 34.00
C ALA A 36 -6.09 -9.89 34.78
N ARG A 37 -4.99 -9.12 34.86
CA ARG A 37 -4.98 -7.78 35.47
C ARG A 37 -5.73 -6.74 34.63
N HIS A 38 -6.03 -7.04 33.36
CA HIS A 38 -6.76 -6.16 32.46
C HIS A 38 -8.23 -6.59 32.26
N LYS A 39 -9.09 -5.64 31.88
CA LYS A 39 -10.53 -5.85 31.66
C LYS A 39 -10.93 -6.60 30.38
N TYR A 40 -9.98 -6.90 29.48
CA TYR A 40 -10.25 -7.53 28.18
C TYR A 40 -10.33 -9.06 28.30
N ARG A 41 -11.30 -9.68 27.62
CA ARG A 41 -11.57 -11.13 27.68
C ARG A 41 -11.05 -11.94 26.49
N GLY A 42 -10.43 -11.26 25.52
CA GLY A 42 -9.97 -11.85 24.27
C GLY A 42 -9.73 -10.78 23.21
N ALA A 43 -9.30 -11.22 22.03
CA ALA A 43 -9.03 -10.35 20.89
C ALA A 43 -9.57 -10.96 19.60
N ARG A 44 -9.91 -10.08 18.65
CA ARG A 44 -10.20 -10.44 17.26
C ARG A 44 -9.11 -9.89 16.36
N ILE A 45 -8.79 -10.61 15.30
CA ILE A 45 -7.75 -10.20 14.35
C ILE A 45 -8.44 -9.46 13.20
N ILE A 46 -7.93 -8.27 12.84
CA ILE A 46 -8.38 -7.53 11.66
C ILE A 46 -7.32 -7.66 10.59
N ASN A 47 -7.68 -8.26 9.46
CA ASN A 47 -6.79 -8.37 8.31
C ASN A 47 -6.51 -6.98 7.70
N ALA A 48 -5.25 -6.75 7.32
CA ALA A 48 -4.81 -5.52 6.66
C ALA A 48 -4.00 -5.80 5.37
N ASP A 49 -4.13 -7.00 4.81
CA ASP A 49 -3.52 -7.37 3.54
C ASP A 49 -4.55 -7.22 2.41
N ALA A 50 -4.25 -6.35 1.45
CA ALA A 50 -5.17 -6.03 0.36
C ALA A 50 -5.53 -7.23 -0.51
N MET A 51 -4.72 -8.29 -0.54
CA MET A 51 -4.98 -9.48 -1.35
C MET A 51 -5.77 -10.55 -0.57
N GLN A 52 -5.66 -10.60 0.76
CA GLN A 52 -6.31 -11.65 1.56
C GLN A 52 -7.83 -11.44 1.73
N VAL A 53 -8.35 -10.30 1.28
CA VAL A 53 -9.79 -9.99 1.27
C VAL A 53 -10.58 -10.85 0.27
N TYR A 54 -9.94 -11.39 -0.77
CA TYR A 54 -10.60 -12.11 -1.86
C TYR A 54 -10.82 -13.58 -1.54
N SER A 55 -12.04 -14.09 -1.63
CA SER A 55 -12.39 -15.50 -1.39
C SER A 55 -11.82 -16.44 -2.45
N GLY A 56 -11.46 -17.68 -2.07
CA GLY A 56 -11.05 -18.73 -3.00
C GLY A 56 -9.62 -18.63 -3.54
N MET A 57 -8.85 -17.63 -3.08
CA MET A 57 -7.45 -17.39 -3.44
C MET A 57 -6.58 -17.49 -2.20
N ASP A 58 -6.54 -18.64 -1.55
CA ASP A 58 -5.92 -18.86 -0.25
C ASP A 58 -4.41 -19.11 -0.37
N ILE A 59 -3.97 -19.88 -1.36
CA ILE A 59 -2.56 -20.25 -1.55
C ILE A 59 -1.77 -19.03 -2.03
N ILE A 60 -2.16 -18.42 -3.15
CA ILE A 60 -1.47 -17.29 -3.78
C ILE A 60 -1.40 -16.06 -2.86
N THR A 61 -2.43 -15.84 -2.04
CA THR A 61 -2.45 -14.74 -1.07
C THR A 61 -1.92 -15.13 0.31
N ASN A 62 -1.44 -16.37 0.45
CA ASN A 62 -0.82 -16.92 1.65
C ASN A 62 -1.68 -16.68 2.90
N LYS A 63 -2.96 -17.06 2.82
CA LYS A 63 -3.86 -16.96 3.96
C LYS A 63 -3.47 -17.97 5.03
N ILE A 64 -3.72 -17.57 6.26
CA ILE A 64 -3.69 -18.49 7.39
C ILE A 64 -4.83 -19.49 7.23
N THR A 65 -4.53 -20.77 7.47
CA THR A 65 -5.54 -21.84 7.37
C THR A 65 -6.48 -21.82 8.57
N MET A 66 -7.67 -22.40 8.44
CA MET A 66 -8.64 -22.49 9.56
C MET A 66 -8.07 -23.22 10.79
N GLU A 67 -7.22 -24.23 10.57
CA GLU A 67 -6.53 -24.94 11.65
C GLU A 67 -5.56 -24.03 12.40
N GLU A 68 -4.73 -23.28 11.65
CA GLU A 68 -3.78 -22.33 12.23
C GLU A 68 -4.47 -21.13 12.90
N MET A 69 -5.68 -20.75 12.48
CA MET A 69 -6.47 -19.72 13.15
C MET A 69 -6.88 -20.14 14.57
N ARG A 70 -6.93 -21.44 14.87
CA ARG A 70 -7.23 -22.00 16.20
C ARG A 70 -8.51 -21.42 16.83
N GLY A 71 -9.52 -21.15 15.99
CA GLY A 71 -10.80 -20.59 16.40
C GLY A 71 -10.79 -19.08 16.71
N VAL A 72 -9.69 -18.36 16.48
CA VAL A 72 -9.63 -16.91 16.64
C VAL A 72 -10.33 -16.22 15.46
N ASP A 73 -11.28 -15.34 15.76
CA ASP A 73 -12.00 -14.54 14.76
C ASP A 73 -11.03 -13.71 13.89
N HIS A 74 -11.09 -13.91 12.58
CA HIS A 74 -10.40 -13.08 11.59
C HIS A 74 -11.42 -12.26 10.79
N LEU A 75 -11.31 -10.95 10.88
CA LEU A 75 -12.17 -9.97 10.21
C LEU A 75 -11.50 -9.48 8.92
N LEU A 76 -12.33 -9.06 7.96
CA LEU A 76 -11.90 -8.50 6.67
C LEU A 76 -11.03 -9.44 5.83
N MET A 77 -11.32 -10.73 5.89
CA MET A 77 -10.62 -11.76 5.11
C MET A 77 -11.65 -12.60 4.35
N SER A 78 -11.32 -13.00 3.11
CA SER A 78 -12.16 -13.89 2.29
C SER A 78 -13.63 -13.47 2.12
N PHE A 79 -13.91 -12.16 1.97
CA PHE A 79 -15.28 -11.64 1.83
C PHE A 79 -15.57 -10.95 0.50
N LYS A 80 -14.54 -10.60 -0.29
CA LYS A 80 -14.66 -10.06 -1.64
C LYS A 80 -14.57 -11.17 -2.67
N ARG A 81 -15.31 -11.07 -3.76
CA ARG A 81 -15.18 -12.01 -4.89
C ARG A 81 -14.05 -11.56 -5.81
N PRO A 82 -13.35 -12.49 -6.50
CA PRO A 82 -12.53 -12.13 -7.65
C PRO A 82 -13.32 -11.25 -8.63
N GLY A 83 -12.69 -10.22 -9.21
CA GLY A 83 -13.35 -9.22 -10.05
C GLY A 83 -13.87 -7.99 -9.31
N GLU A 84 -14.15 -8.08 -8.01
CA GLU A 84 -14.48 -6.90 -7.20
C GLU A 84 -13.23 -6.07 -6.90
N GLN A 85 -13.41 -4.77 -6.66
CA GLN A 85 -12.34 -3.92 -6.16
C GLN A 85 -12.45 -3.73 -4.65
N TYR A 86 -11.29 -3.53 -4.02
CA TYR A 86 -11.20 -3.14 -2.63
C TYR A 86 -10.11 -2.11 -2.43
N ILE A 87 -10.51 -0.95 -1.90
CA ILE A 87 -9.66 0.23 -1.75
C ILE A 87 -9.53 0.64 -0.29
N ILE A 88 -8.51 1.44 0.02
CA ILE A 88 -8.17 1.82 1.39
C ILE A 88 -9.32 2.51 2.14
N THR A 89 -10.16 3.29 1.46
CA THR A 89 -11.31 3.96 2.09
C THR A 89 -12.40 2.99 2.52
N GLU A 90 -12.58 1.90 1.77
CA GLU A 90 -13.47 0.80 2.16
C GLU A 90 -12.89 0.04 3.35
N TRP A 91 -11.60 -0.28 3.30
CA TRP A 91 -10.93 -0.93 4.44
C TRP A 91 -11.01 -0.11 5.72
N VAL A 92 -10.74 1.20 5.68
CA VAL A 92 -10.87 2.06 6.87
C VAL A 92 -12.30 2.05 7.40
N LYS A 93 -13.31 2.06 6.53
CA LYS A 93 -14.71 2.00 6.93
C LYS A 93 -15.07 0.66 7.55
N ASP A 94 -14.67 -0.46 6.94
CA ASP A 94 -15.03 -1.79 7.41
C ASP A 94 -14.26 -2.15 8.69
N ALA A 95 -12.99 -1.76 8.79
CA ALA A 95 -12.17 -1.92 9.99
C ALA A 95 -12.68 -1.07 11.17
N THR A 96 -13.31 0.08 10.89
CA THR A 96 -13.93 0.92 11.92
C THR A 96 -15.39 0.54 12.24
N ARG A 97 -16.07 -0.22 11.37
CA ARG A 97 -17.46 -0.66 11.53
C ARG A 97 -17.56 -2.18 11.71
N ILE A 98 -17.38 -2.64 12.94
CA ILE A 98 -17.83 -3.97 13.36
C ILE A 98 -19.25 -3.83 13.94
N SER A 99 -20.29 -3.73 13.06
CA SER A 99 -21.75 -3.93 13.33
C SER A 99 -22.60 -3.76 12.03
N PRO A 100 -23.86 -4.26 11.96
CA PRO A 100 -24.45 -4.99 10.82
C PRO A 100 -24.79 -4.18 9.54
N SER A 101 -24.92 -4.91 8.43
CA SER A 101 -24.98 -4.45 7.03
C SER A 101 -26.39 -4.26 6.48
N ALA A 102 -26.51 -3.43 5.43
CA ALA A 102 -27.74 -2.91 4.82
C ALA A 102 -28.24 -3.70 3.59
N ALA A 103 -28.07 -5.03 3.56
CA ALA A 103 -28.60 -5.84 2.46
C ALA A 103 -30.12 -6.09 2.59
N ASP A 104 -30.70 -5.82 3.76
CA ASP A 104 -32.03 -6.32 4.12
C ASP A 104 -33.18 -5.31 3.92
N GLN A 105 -32.92 -4.00 3.71
CA GLN A 105 -33.96 -2.94 3.82
C GLN A 105 -33.81 -1.76 2.81
N PRO A 106 -34.41 -1.85 1.60
CA PRO A 106 -34.31 -0.81 0.56
C PRO A 106 -35.22 0.42 0.77
N GLU A 107 -36.31 0.32 1.53
CA GLU A 107 -37.16 1.49 1.83
C GLU A 107 -36.47 2.45 2.80
N LEU A 108 -35.80 1.88 3.80
CA LEU A 108 -34.99 2.63 4.76
C LEU A 108 -33.83 3.37 4.07
N ALA A 109 -33.25 2.77 3.02
CA ALA A 109 -32.21 3.38 2.18
C ALA A 109 -32.61 4.75 1.60
N SER A 110 -33.79 4.77 0.99
CA SER A 110 -34.36 5.94 0.34
C SER A 110 -34.73 7.01 1.36
N ALA A 111 -35.38 6.61 2.46
CA ALA A 111 -35.76 7.51 3.55
C ALA A 111 -34.55 8.20 4.19
N MET A 112 -33.43 7.48 4.34
CA MET A 112 -32.19 8.05 4.87
C MET A 112 -31.54 9.04 3.92
N HIS A 113 -31.58 8.79 2.60
CA HIS A 113 -31.00 9.72 1.62
C HIS A 113 -31.82 11.01 1.53
N GLN A 114 -33.14 10.90 1.63
CA GLN A 114 -34.03 12.06 1.75
C GLN A 114 -33.75 12.86 3.02
N LEU A 115 -33.61 12.19 4.18
CA LEU A 115 -33.27 12.86 5.43
C LEU A 115 -31.90 13.56 5.35
N LEU A 116 -30.89 12.95 4.72
CA LEU A 116 -29.58 13.57 4.55
C LEU A 116 -29.64 14.77 3.60
N SER A 117 -30.45 14.69 2.55
CA SER A 117 -30.66 15.79 1.61
C SER A 117 -31.28 17.02 2.27
N LEU A 118 -32.11 16.82 3.30
CA LEU A 118 -32.69 17.90 4.10
C LEU A 118 -31.72 18.49 5.13
N LEU A 119 -30.79 17.68 5.66
CA LEU A 119 -29.87 18.09 6.72
C LEU A 119 -28.53 18.62 6.21
N ASP A 120 -27.91 17.98 5.21
CA ASP A 120 -26.61 18.38 4.63
C ASP A 120 -26.65 18.21 3.09
N PRO A 121 -27.23 19.18 2.36
CA PRO A 121 -27.41 19.11 0.92
C PRO A 121 -26.09 18.95 0.14
N GLN A 122 -25.00 19.53 0.65
CA GLN A 122 -23.68 19.48 0.01
C GLN A 122 -23.09 18.06 -0.01
N ILE A 123 -23.30 17.31 1.06
CA ILE A 123 -22.86 15.90 1.13
C ILE A 123 -23.86 14.99 0.41
N ALA A 124 -25.17 15.27 0.51
CA ALA A 124 -26.20 14.46 -0.13
C ALA A 124 -26.10 14.44 -1.66
N GLN A 125 -25.76 15.57 -2.30
CA GLN A 125 -25.56 15.66 -3.76
C GLN A 125 -24.40 14.80 -4.26
N ARG A 126 -23.44 14.48 -3.37
CA ARG A 126 -22.27 13.65 -3.69
C ARG A 126 -22.52 12.16 -3.48
N LEU A 127 -23.66 11.78 -2.90
CA LEU A 127 -23.98 10.41 -2.52
C LEU A 127 -25.20 9.90 -3.29
N HIS A 128 -25.07 8.72 -3.88
CA HIS A 128 -26.20 8.04 -4.51
C HIS A 128 -27.15 7.48 -3.44
N TRP A 129 -28.46 7.44 -3.69
CA TRP A 129 -29.45 6.96 -2.72
C TRP A 129 -29.27 5.48 -2.32
N ARG A 130 -28.68 4.66 -3.20
CA ARG A 130 -28.28 3.27 -2.88
C ARG A 130 -27.03 3.17 -2.00
N ASP A 131 -26.28 4.25 -1.79
CA ASP A 131 -25.14 4.30 -0.87
C ASP A 131 -25.59 4.43 0.59
N THR A 132 -26.53 3.58 1.02
CA THR A 132 -27.12 3.52 2.37
C THR A 132 -26.09 3.62 3.48
N ARG A 133 -24.95 2.93 3.29
CA ARG A 133 -23.87 2.90 4.27
C ARG A 133 -23.09 4.23 4.36
N LYS A 134 -23.02 5.02 3.29
CA LYS A 134 -22.43 6.37 3.32
C LYS A 134 -23.45 7.36 3.87
N THR A 135 -24.69 7.28 3.42
CA THR A 135 -25.81 8.11 3.88
C THR A 135 -26.05 8.00 5.39
N LEU A 136 -26.12 6.78 5.93
CA LEU A 136 -26.26 6.53 7.37
C LEU A 136 -25.17 7.23 8.17
N ARG A 137 -23.94 7.19 7.68
CA ARG A 137 -22.78 7.73 8.39
C ARG A 137 -22.84 9.24 8.51
N GLN A 138 -23.25 9.93 7.46
CA GLN A 138 -23.39 11.38 7.48
C GLN A 138 -24.52 11.78 8.43
N LEU A 139 -25.65 11.06 8.39
CA LEU A 139 -26.74 11.25 9.35
C LEU A 139 -26.33 11.01 10.81
N THR A 140 -25.53 9.97 11.07
CA THR A 140 -25.01 9.67 12.41
C THR A 140 -24.05 10.77 12.87
N ILE A 141 -23.16 11.26 12.01
CA ILE A 141 -22.26 12.37 12.33
C ILE A 141 -23.06 13.63 12.67
N VAL A 142 -24.07 13.98 11.86
CA VAL A 142 -24.96 15.12 12.12
C VAL A 142 -25.70 14.95 13.45
N LYS A 143 -26.21 13.75 13.74
CA LYS A 143 -26.95 13.45 14.97
C LYS A 143 -26.05 13.48 16.23
N GLU A 144 -24.84 12.93 16.15
CA GLU A 144 -23.94 12.80 17.30
C GLU A 144 -23.14 14.08 17.56
N ALA A 145 -22.68 14.75 16.52
CA ALA A 145 -21.89 15.97 16.64
C ALA A 145 -22.74 17.25 16.69
N GLY A 146 -24.02 17.17 16.29
CA GLY A 146 -24.90 18.35 16.18
C GLY A 146 -24.44 19.37 15.13
N ARG A 147 -23.51 19.00 14.24
CA ARG A 147 -22.87 19.85 13.23
C ARG A 147 -22.94 19.19 11.86
N LEU A 148 -22.83 19.98 10.79
CA LEU A 148 -22.85 19.47 9.42
C LEU A 148 -21.60 18.62 9.14
N SER A 149 -21.77 17.53 8.39
CA SER A 149 -20.65 16.62 8.13
C SER A 149 -19.65 17.21 7.13
N SER A 150 -20.13 18.08 6.23
CA SER A 150 -19.31 18.91 5.34
C SER A 150 -18.31 19.80 6.09
N GLU A 151 -18.73 20.43 7.19
CA GLU A 151 -17.89 21.31 8.02
C GLU A 151 -16.79 20.53 8.74
N ILE A 152 -17.14 19.38 9.34
CA ILE A 152 -16.17 18.52 10.04
C ILE A 152 -15.10 17.99 9.08
N LEU A 153 -15.47 17.66 7.83
CA LEU A 153 -14.53 17.15 6.83
C LEU A 153 -13.55 18.24 6.36
N ALA A 154 -14.01 19.49 6.25
CA ALA A 154 -13.15 20.63 5.94
C ALA A 154 -12.14 20.90 7.07
N GLU A 155 -12.58 20.81 8.33
CA GLU A 155 -11.72 20.97 9.51
C GLU A 155 -10.69 19.85 9.66
N GLN A 156 -11.06 18.59 9.42
CA GLN A 156 -10.13 17.44 9.48
C GLN A 156 -9.01 17.51 8.43
N SER A 157 -9.23 18.20 7.31
CA SER A 157 -8.18 18.41 6.30
C SER A 157 -7.11 19.41 6.74
N GLN A 158 -7.39 20.20 7.79
CA GLN A 158 -6.50 21.23 8.34
C GLN A 158 -5.87 20.83 9.70
N ALA A 159 -6.32 19.76 10.34
CA ALA A 159 -5.83 19.30 11.65
C ALA A 159 -4.66 18.30 11.57
N ALA A 160 -3.76 18.34 12.55
CA ALA A 160 -2.65 17.40 12.68
C ALA A 160 -3.16 15.97 12.98
N PRO A 161 -2.49 14.91 12.46
CA PRO A 161 -2.93 13.54 12.65
C PRO A 161 -2.73 13.08 14.11
N SER A 162 -3.82 12.92 14.85
CA SER A 162 -3.84 12.26 16.17
C SER A 162 -4.19 10.77 16.04
N ALA A 163 -3.69 9.94 16.96
CA ALA A 163 -3.99 8.52 16.98
C ALA A 163 -5.45 8.29 17.39
N ARG A 164 -6.23 7.60 16.56
CA ARG A 164 -7.65 7.30 16.83
C ARG A 164 -7.87 6.29 17.97
N TYR A 165 -6.83 5.54 18.30
CA TYR A 165 -6.83 4.45 19.26
C TYR A 165 -5.51 4.47 20.02
N ARG A 166 -5.52 4.02 21.27
CA ARG A 166 -4.30 3.76 22.03
C ARG A 166 -3.57 2.60 21.33
N THR A 167 -2.47 2.86 20.64
CA THR A 167 -1.90 1.92 19.66
C THR A 167 -0.57 1.35 20.12
N LEU A 168 -0.44 0.02 20.17
CA LEU A 168 0.82 -0.69 20.36
C LEU A 168 1.28 -1.26 19.02
N LEU A 169 2.50 -0.93 18.58
CA LEU A 169 3.04 -1.38 17.30
C LEU A 169 4.16 -2.42 17.50
N PHE A 170 3.93 -3.64 17.03
CA PHE A 170 4.96 -4.67 16.89
C PHE A 170 5.44 -4.75 15.45
N TRP A 171 6.76 -4.62 15.24
CA TRP A 171 7.41 -4.85 13.97
C TRP A 171 8.23 -6.14 14.03
N LEU A 172 7.75 -7.19 13.35
CA LEU A 172 8.50 -8.43 13.17
C LEU A 172 9.49 -8.24 12.03
N TYR A 173 10.77 -8.40 12.35
CA TYR A 173 11.87 -8.20 11.42
C TYR A 173 12.75 -9.45 11.35
N ALA A 174 13.14 -9.83 10.14
CA ALA A 174 14.13 -10.87 9.91
C ALA A 174 15.26 -10.32 9.04
N LYS A 175 16.51 -10.73 9.32
CA LYS A 175 17.66 -10.34 8.50
C LYS A 175 17.49 -10.80 7.05
N PRO A 176 17.83 -9.97 6.04
CA PRO A 176 17.62 -10.30 4.62
C PRO A 176 18.26 -11.62 4.18
N ASP A 177 19.40 -11.98 4.77
CA ASP A 177 20.17 -13.17 4.38
C ASP A 177 19.44 -14.47 4.72
N ILE A 178 18.66 -14.48 5.82
CA ILE A 178 17.84 -15.62 6.22
C ILE A 178 16.42 -15.52 5.64
N LEU A 179 15.90 -14.30 5.47
CA LEU A 179 14.57 -14.07 4.94
C LEU A 179 14.46 -14.50 3.47
N LYS A 180 15.46 -14.21 2.62
CA LYS A 180 15.38 -14.53 1.18
C LYS A 180 15.22 -16.04 0.90
N PRO A 181 16.07 -16.94 1.45
CA PRO A 181 15.86 -18.38 1.28
C PRO A 181 14.49 -18.85 1.79
N ARG A 182 14.05 -18.32 2.94
CA ARG A 182 12.73 -18.65 3.51
C ARG A 182 11.58 -18.27 2.57
N LEU A 183 11.66 -17.11 1.92
CA LEU A 183 10.65 -16.68 0.95
C LEU A 183 10.64 -17.57 -0.29
N ASP A 184 11.81 -18.01 -0.74
CA ASP A 184 11.93 -18.89 -1.90
C ASP A 184 11.36 -20.28 -1.60
N SER A 185 11.76 -20.89 -0.47
CA SER A 185 11.22 -22.20 -0.05
C SER A 185 9.72 -22.16 0.19
N ARG A 186 9.18 -21.04 0.70
CA ARG A 186 7.73 -20.87 0.85
C ARG A 186 7.02 -20.90 -0.50
N ILE A 187 7.60 -20.29 -1.53
CA ILE A 187 7.01 -20.31 -2.88
C ILE A 187 7.05 -21.72 -3.45
N ASP A 188 8.13 -22.46 -3.21
CA ASP A 188 8.21 -23.86 -3.60
C ASP A 188 7.10 -24.69 -2.94
N GLN A 189 6.86 -24.49 -1.64
CA GLN A 189 5.74 -25.11 -0.92
C GLN A 189 4.37 -24.68 -1.46
N MET A 190 4.19 -23.42 -1.87
CA MET A 190 2.94 -22.96 -2.49
C MET A 190 2.65 -23.72 -3.79
N VAL A 191 3.67 -23.98 -4.61
CA VAL A 191 3.53 -24.80 -5.82
C VAL A 191 3.10 -26.23 -5.47
N GLU A 192 3.75 -26.85 -4.48
CA GLU A 192 3.41 -28.19 -4.00
C GLU A 192 1.97 -28.28 -3.46
N GLN A 193 1.47 -27.20 -2.86
CA GLN A 193 0.10 -27.08 -2.33
C GLN A 193 -0.97 -26.87 -3.42
N GLY A 194 -0.60 -26.71 -4.69
CA GLY A 194 -1.55 -26.54 -5.79
C GLY A 194 -1.76 -25.08 -6.23
N LEU A 195 -0.77 -24.20 -6.07
CA LEU A 195 -0.83 -22.82 -6.57
C LEU A 195 -1.27 -22.72 -8.03
N LEU A 196 -0.81 -23.64 -8.89
CA LEU A 196 -1.16 -23.64 -10.31
C LEU A 196 -2.65 -23.87 -10.55
N ASP A 197 -3.27 -24.76 -9.77
CA ASP A 197 -4.69 -25.07 -9.92
C ASP A 197 -5.56 -23.90 -9.44
N GLU A 198 -5.10 -23.19 -8.40
CA GLU A 198 -5.73 -21.95 -7.95
C GLU A 198 -5.66 -20.84 -9.00
N ILE A 199 -4.50 -20.63 -9.64
CA ILE A 199 -4.34 -19.65 -10.72
C ILE A 199 -5.20 -20.02 -11.94
N ARG A 200 -5.28 -21.31 -12.30
CA ARG A 200 -6.16 -21.80 -13.38
C ARG A 200 -7.62 -21.52 -13.05
N THR A 201 -8.05 -21.80 -11.82
CA THR A 201 -9.42 -21.54 -11.36
C THR A 201 -9.76 -20.07 -11.46
N LEU A 202 -8.85 -19.18 -11.02
CA LEU A 202 -9.02 -17.74 -11.16
C LEU A 202 -9.19 -17.34 -12.64
N ARG A 203 -8.36 -17.88 -13.55
CA ARG A 203 -8.47 -17.57 -14.99
C ARG A 203 -9.80 -18.03 -15.58
N THR A 204 -10.29 -19.22 -15.22
CA THR A 204 -11.58 -19.74 -15.69
C THR A 204 -12.74 -18.86 -15.22
N GLN A 205 -12.70 -18.38 -13.97
CA GLN A 205 -13.73 -17.45 -13.46
C GLN A 205 -13.76 -16.14 -14.26
N LEU A 206 -12.61 -15.65 -14.73
CA LEU A 206 -12.55 -14.46 -15.59
C LEU A 206 -13.19 -14.68 -16.96
N SER A 207 -12.94 -15.85 -17.56
CA SER A 207 -13.57 -16.23 -18.82
C SER A 207 -15.08 -16.38 -18.70
N ALA A 208 -15.58 -16.81 -17.54
CA ALA A 208 -17.01 -16.95 -17.30
C ALA A 208 -17.72 -15.60 -17.08
N ASP A 209 -17.11 -14.68 -16.33
CA ASP A 209 -17.72 -13.36 -16.03
C ASP A 209 -17.72 -12.40 -17.23
N THR A 210 -16.90 -12.64 -18.25
CA THR A 210 -16.87 -11.87 -19.51
C THR A 210 -17.92 -12.32 -20.53
N VAL A 211 -18.60 -13.46 -20.31
CA VAL A 211 -19.75 -13.89 -21.11
C VAL A 211 -21.00 -13.24 -20.51
N HIS A 212 -21.48 -12.18 -21.15
CA HIS A 212 -22.74 -11.52 -20.80
C HIS A 212 -23.91 -12.52 -20.69
N PRO A 213 -24.79 -12.43 -19.66
CA PRO A 213 -25.97 -13.29 -19.51
C PRO A 213 -27.03 -13.13 -20.61
N ASP A 214 -26.94 -12.09 -21.45
CA ASP A 214 -27.93 -11.75 -22.48
C ASP A 214 -27.74 -12.48 -23.82
N ALA A 215 -26.75 -13.37 -23.93
CA ALA A 215 -26.56 -14.25 -25.08
C ALA A 215 -27.04 -15.67 -24.78
N LYS A 216 -28.30 -15.81 -24.35
CA LYS A 216 -29.04 -17.06 -24.49
C LYS A 216 -30.19 -16.81 -25.44
N GLU A 217 -29.97 -17.12 -26.71
CA GLU A 217 -30.77 -18.07 -27.50
C GLU A 217 -30.39 -17.92 -28.99
N GLU A 218 -30.30 -19.08 -29.65
CA GLU A 218 -30.15 -19.27 -31.10
C GLU A 218 -28.73 -19.22 -31.69
N SER A 219 -27.98 -20.32 -31.56
CA SER A 219 -27.44 -21.05 -32.72
C SER A 219 -26.74 -22.34 -32.28
N ASN A 220 -27.22 -23.47 -32.79
CA ASN A 220 -26.56 -24.77 -32.74
C ASN A 220 -25.45 -24.79 -33.81
N GLU A 221 -24.31 -24.17 -33.55
CA GLU A 221 -23.09 -24.41 -34.31
C GLU A 221 -21.98 -24.86 -33.35
N GLU A 222 -21.28 -25.93 -33.72
CA GLU A 222 -20.10 -26.43 -33.02
C GLU A 222 -19.00 -25.37 -33.11
N ILE A 223 -18.90 -24.51 -32.08
CA ILE A 223 -17.87 -23.47 -32.01
C ILE A 223 -16.55 -24.13 -31.58
N GLU A 224 -15.57 -24.20 -32.48
CA GLU A 224 -14.18 -24.51 -32.15
C GLU A 224 -13.67 -23.55 -31.05
N PRO A 225 -12.82 -24.01 -30.11
CA PRO A 225 -12.36 -23.18 -28.99
C PRO A 225 -11.33 -22.15 -29.48
N GLU A 226 -11.78 -21.12 -30.20
CA GLU A 226 -10.99 -19.95 -30.50
C GLU A 226 -10.64 -19.24 -29.18
N ARG A 227 -9.34 -19.11 -28.96
CA ARG A 227 -8.73 -18.56 -27.74
C ARG A 227 -9.12 -17.10 -27.58
N TYR A 228 -10.17 -16.82 -26.81
CA TYR A 228 -10.41 -15.49 -26.26
C TYR A 228 -9.23 -15.11 -25.35
N THR A 229 -8.29 -14.33 -25.87
CA THR A 229 -7.27 -13.65 -25.09
C THR A 229 -7.95 -12.53 -24.31
N ILE A 230 -8.42 -12.84 -23.11
CA ILE A 230 -8.89 -11.84 -22.16
C ILE A 230 -7.70 -10.92 -21.87
N GLU A 231 -7.81 -9.66 -22.27
CA GLU A 231 -6.84 -8.62 -21.93
C GLU A 231 -7.02 -8.26 -20.45
N THR A 232 -6.46 -9.10 -19.58
CA THR A 232 -6.62 -8.95 -18.12
C THR A 232 -5.83 -7.73 -17.63
N ASP A 233 -6.51 -6.74 -17.07
CA ASP A 233 -5.86 -5.58 -16.46
C ASP A 233 -5.25 -5.94 -15.09
N TYR A 234 -3.92 -6.14 -15.09
CA TYR A 234 -3.13 -6.43 -13.88
C TYR A 234 -3.01 -5.27 -12.90
N THR A 235 -3.61 -4.12 -13.18
CA THR A 235 -3.66 -2.98 -12.25
C THR A 235 -4.86 -3.03 -11.31
N LEU A 236 -5.75 -4.02 -11.46
CA LEU A 236 -7.01 -4.08 -10.72
C LEU A 236 -7.10 -5.27 -9.76
N GLY A 237 -7.68 -5.02 -8.60
CA GLY A 237 -8.12 -6.02 -7.62
C GLY A 237 -7.13 -7.15 -7.35
N ILE A 238 -7.63 -8.39 -7.39
CA ILE A 238 -6.85 -9.61 -7.13
C ILE A 238 -5.77 -9.88 -8.19
N TYR A 239 -5.88 -9.30 -9.40
CA TYR A 239 -4.91 -9.52 -10.49
C TYR A 239 -3.55 -8.87 -10.22
N GLN A 240 -3.48 -7.95 -9.26
CA GLN A 240 -2.22 -7.38 -8.79
C GLN A 240 -1.37 -8.36 -7.96
N SER A 241 -1.96 -9.47 -7.52
CA SER A 241 -1.30 -10.47 -6.66
C SER A 241 -0.03 -11.02 -7.30
N ILE A 242 0.99 -11.22 -6.46
CA ILE A 242 2.26 -11.83 -6.88
C ILE A 242 2.02 -13.33 -7.03
N GLY A 243 2.31 -13.85 -8.21
CA GLY A 243 2.03 -15.23 -8.61
C GLY A 243 1.00 -15.34 -9.73
N PHE A 244 0.16 -14.33 -9.96
CA PHE A 244 -0.85 -14.39 -11.02
C PHE A 244 -0.26 -13.92 -12.36
N LYS A 245 0.24 -12.68 -12.39
CA LYS A 245 0.88 -12.09 -13.58
C LYS A 245 2.16 -12.80 -13.98
N GLU A 246 2.94 -13.30 -13.01
CA GLU A 246 4.21 -13.99 -13.30
C GLU A 246 4.00 -15.32 -14.03
N PHE A 247 2.84 -15.94 -13.89
CA PHE A 247 2.48 -17.19 -14.57
C PHE A 247 1.64 -16.98 -15.84
N HIS A 248 1.39 -15.74 -16.26
CA HIS A 248 0.57 -15.46 -17.44
C HIS A 248 1.13 -16.12 -18.71
N ASP A 249 2.41 -15.90 -18.99
CA ASP A 249 3.07 -16.41 -20.21
C ASP A 249 3.07 -17.95 -20.24
N TYR A 250 3.35 -18.57 -19.09
CA TYR A 250 3.31 -20.04 -18.94
C TYR A 250 1.93 -20.63 -19.21
N LEU A 251 0.86 -19.97 -18.74
CA LEU A 251 -0.51 -20.45 -18.89
C LEU A 251 -1.12 -20.12 -20.25
N SER A 252 -0.62 -19.10 -20.95
CA SER A 252 -1.07 -18.72 -22.30
C SER A 252 -0.37 -19.50 -23.42
N ALA A 253 0.76 -20.16 -23.11
CA ALA A 253 1.49 -20.98 -24.06
C ALA A 253 0.67 -22.20 -24.52
N PRO A 254 0.68 -22.54 -25.84
CA PRO A 254 -0.03 -23.71 -26.37
C PRO A 254 0.42 -25.06 -25.80
N ALA A 255 1.68 -25.15 -25.38
CA ALA A 255 2.28 -26.31 -24.73
C ALA A 255 3.02 -25.83 -23.49
N HIS A 256 2.69 -26.41 -22.33
CA HIS A 256 3.38 -26.12 -21.09
C HIS A 256 4.80 -26.69 -21.16
N ASN A 257 5.80 -25.80 -21.16
CA ASN A 257 7.21 -26.17 -21.16
C ASN A 257 7.80 -25.94 -19.76
N ASP A 258 8.59 -26.90 -19.28
CA ASP A 258 9.32 -26.80 -18.01
C ASP A 258 10.19 -25.54 -17.94
N ALA A 259 10.80 -25.13 -19.06
CA ALA A 259 11.60 -23.90 -19.09
C ALA A 259 10.77 -22.64 -18.75
N THR A 260 9.58 -22.51 -19.35
CA THR A 260 8.67 -21.38 -19.09
C THR A 260 8.09 -21.40 -17.68
N PHE A 261 7.90 -22.61 -17.11
CA PHE A 261 7.48 -22.77 -15.73
C PHE A 261 8.55 -22.29 -14.75
N GLN A 262 9.81 -22.71 -14.96
CA GLN A 262 10.94 -22.30 -14.11
C GLN A 262 11.19 -20.80 -14.18
N GLU A 263 11.01 -20.18 -15.35
CA GLU A 263 11.09 -18.74 -15.51
C GLU A 263 9.99 -18.01 -14.72
N ALA A 264 8.73 -18.45 -14.85
CA ALA A 264 7.60 -17.89 -14.09
C ALA A 264 7.84 -18.00 -12.57
N LEU A 265 8.30 -19.16 -12.11
CA LEU A 265 8.64 -19.40 -10.71
C LEU A 265 9.74 -18.45 -10.21
N GLN A 266 10.80 -18.26 -11.00
CA GLN A 266 11.90 -17.37 -10.62
C GLN A 266 11.49 -15.89 -10.64
N ASN A 267 10.58 -15.51 -11.54
CA ASN A 267 9.97 -14.19 -11.57
C ASN A 267 9.12 -13.95 -10.31
N MET A 268 8.32 -14.93 -9.89
CA MET A 268 7.53 -14.87 -8.66
C MET A 268 8.42 -14.74 -7.40
N LYS A 269 9.49 -15.54 -7.31
CA LYS A 269 10.51 -15.43 -6.24
C LYS A 269 11.12 -14.03 -6.20
N THR A 270 11.49 -13.50 -7.35
CA THR A 270 12.06 -12.15 -7.47
C THR A 270 11.07 -11.06 -7.07
N ALA A 271 9.81 -11.13 -7.53
CA ALA A 271 8.75 -10.20 -7.17
C ALA A 271 8.47 -10.22 -5.66
N THR A 272 8.42 -11.40 -5.04
CA THR A 272 8.22 -11.58 -3.60
C THR A 272 9.36 -10.96 -2.78
N ARG A 273 10.62 -11.19 -3.18
CA ARG A 273 11.79 -10.56 -2.52
C ARG A 273 11.75 -9.02 -2.64
N ARG A 274 11.37 -8.49 -3.82
CA ARG A 274 11.19 -7.04 -4.03
C ARG A 274 10.07 -6.48 -3.17
N TYR A 275 8.97 -7.21 -3.01
CA TYR A 275 7.87 -6.82 -2.13
C TYR A 275 8.30 -6.74 -0.66
N ALA A 276 8.99 -7.76 -0.14
CA ALA A 276 9.54 -7.75 1.22
C ALA A 276 10.48 -6.56 1.46
N MET A 277 11.37 -6.26 0.50
CA MET A 277 12.25 -5.07 0.59
C MET A 277 11.45 -3.76 0.61
N ARG A 278 10.44 -3.62 -0.24
CA ARG A 278 9.55 -2.45 -0.25
C ARG A 278 8.82 -2.27 1.08
N GLN A 279 8.35 -3.36 1.71
CA GLN A 279 7.71 -3.33 3.03
C GLN A 279 8.67 -2.80 4.09
N ILE A 280 9.92 -3.29 4.15
CA ILE A 280 10.93 -2.78 5.10
C ILE A 280 11.18 -1.30 4.86
N MET A 281 11.35 -0.88 3.60
CA MET A 281 11.57 0.53 3.27
C MET A 281 10.39 1.39 3.68
N TRP A 282 9.16 0.94 3.47
CA TRP A 282 7.96 1.67 3.87
C TRP A 282 7.85 1.81 5.39
N ILE A 283 8.09 0.72 6.13
CA ILE A 283 8.08 0.76 7.60
C ILE A 283 9.13 1.77 8.11
N ARG A 284 10.36 1.70 7.60
CA ARG A 284 11.46 2.57 8.05
C ARG A 284 11.29 4.03 7.66
N ASN A 285 10.77 4.31 6.47
CA ASN A 285 10.77 5.66 5.90
C ASN A 285 9.42 6.36 5.98
N LYS A 286 8.34 5.64 6.33
CA LYS A 286 6.98 6.20 6.43
C LYS A 286 6.35 5.90 7.78
N LEU A 287 6.21 4.62 8.15
CA LEU A 287 5.50 4.24 9.38
C LEU A 287 6.23 4.70 10.65
N LEU A 288 7.53 4.40 10.78
CA LEU A 288 8.31 4.79 11.96
C LEU A 288 8.40 6.31 12.13
N PRO A 289 8.70 7.11 11.08
CA PRO A 289 8.63 8.56 11.20
C PRO A 289 7.24 9.06 11.61
N ALA A 290 6.16 8.53 11.03
CA ALA A 290 4.80 8.93 11.38
C ALA A 290 4.47 8.63 12.85
N ALA A 291 4.85 7.45 13.35
CA ALA A 291 4.68 7.09 14.76
C ALA A 291 5.49 8.00 15.69
N ARG A 292 6.74 8.34 15.32
CA ARG A 292 7.57 9.28 16.08
C ARG A 292 7.00 10.69 16.09
N THR A 293 6.51 11.19 14.96
CA THR A 293 5.86 12.49 14.87
C THR A 293 4.61 12.54 15.74
N ALA A 294 3.77 11.51 15.71
CA ALA A 294 2.62 11.39 16.60
C ALA A 294 3.06 11.44 18.08
N ASN A 295 4.08 10.67 18.46
CA ASN A 295 4.60 10.65 19.84
C ASN A 295 5.20 11.99 20.27
N ALA A 296 5.85 12.71 19.37
CA ALA A 296 6.43 14.03 19.65
C ALA A 296 5.34 15.08 19.89
N LEU A 297 4.26 15.03 19.11
CA LEU A 297 3.10 15.91 19.27
C LEU A 297 2.37 15.64 20.59
N SER A 298 2.10 14.36 20.91
CA SER A 298 1.45 14.00 22.18
C SER A 298 2.24 14.50 23.40
N ARG A 299 3.57 14.36 23.38
CA ARG A 299 4.45 14.86 24.45
C ARG A 299 4.41 16.39 24.60
N ALA A 300 4.17 17.13 23.53
CA ALA A 300 4.12 18.59 23.55
C ALA A 300 2.76 19.11 24.08
N GLU A 301 1.68 18.34 23.90
CA GLU A 301 0.32 18.69 24.31
C GLU A 301 -0.04 18.17 25.73
N GLU A 302 0.93 17.66 26.49
CA GLU A 302 0.71 16.95 27.77
C GLU A 302 -0.28 15.78 27.67
N ASP A 303 -0.46 15.24 26.46
CA ASP A 303 -1.32 14.09 26.18
C ASP A 303 -0.50 12.79 26.21
N TYR A 304 -1.06 11.75 26.81
CA TYR A 304 -0.33 10.50 27.12
C TYR A 304 -0.45 9.42 26.04
N ASP A 305 -1.13 9.70 24.93
CA ASP A 305 -1.38 8.72 23.87
C ASP A 305 -0.18 8.56 22.92
N VAL A 306 0.94 8.07 23.46
CA VAL A 306 2.08 7.60 22.66
C VAL A 306 1.76 6.27 21.97
N VAL A 307 2.33 6.08 20.79
CA VAL A 307 2.38 4.86 20.00
C VAL A 307 3.73 4.15 20.26
N PRO A 308 3.83 3.31 21.31
CA PRO A 308 5.03 2.52 21.55
C PRO A 308 5.27 1.56 20.38
N THR A 309 6.51 1.55 19.88
CA THR A 309 6.92 0.71 18.75
C THR A 309 8.05 -0.22 19.15
N TYR A 310 7.83 -1.52 19.01
CA TYR A 310 8.77 -2.57 19.37
C TYR A 310 9.17 -3.39 18.16
N VAL A 311 10.45 -3.76 18.10
CA VAL A 311 10.97 -4.66 17.07
C VAL A 311 11.20 -6.03 17.68
N LEU A 312 10.57 -7.05 17.09
CA LEU A 312 10.72 -8.45 17.47
C LEU A 312 11.59 -9.16 16.42
N ASP A 313 12.67 -9.80 16.85
CA ASP A 313 13.62 -10.46 15.96
C ASP A 313 13.09 -11.85 15.53
N ALA A 314 12.61 -11.92 14.30
CA ALA A 314 12.08 -13.10 13.62
C ALA A 314 13.07 -13.73 12.65
N THR A 315 14.37 -13.47 12.84
CA THR A 315 15.43 -14.11 12.05
C THR A 315 15.39 -15.63 12.22
N GLU A 316 15.10 -16.15 13.41
CA GLU A 316 14.96 -17.58 13.67
C GLU A 316 13.58 -17.91 14.25
N LEU A 317 12.75 -18.63 13.49
CA LEU A 317 11.35 -18.94 13.86
C LEU A 317 11.18 -20.28 14.60
N GLY A 318 12.24 -21.06 14.76
CA GLY A 318 12.20 -22.36 15.41
C GLY A 318 12.27 -22.23 16.93
N THR A 319 13.32 -22.81 17.52
CA THR A 319 13.56 -22.83 18.98
C THR A 319 13.54 -21.46 19.65
N TYR A 320 13.87 -20.39 18.91
CA TYR A 320 13.96 -19.04 19.44
C TYR A 320 12.67 -18.21 19.30
N TRP A 321 11.62 -18.74 18.66
CA TRP A 321 10.34 -18.03 18.50
C TRP A 321 9.76 -17.60 19.85
N ASP A 322 9.72 -18.53 20.81
CA ASP A 322 9.11 -18.26 22.11
C ASP A 322 9.89 -17.21 22.90
N ALA A 323 11.22 -17.30 22.88
CA ALA A 323 12.10 -16.40 23.61
C ALA A 323 12.21 -15.00 23.01
N ASN A 324 12.28 -14.90 21.68
CA ASN A 324 12.55 -13.63 20.98
C ASN A 324 11.29 -12.87 20.56
N ILE A 325 10.16 -13.56 20.43
CA ILE A 325 8.94 -12.99 19.83
C ILE A 325 7.76 -13.16 20.77
N LEU A 326 7.35 -14.41 21.06
CA LEU A 326 6.08 -14.65 21.75
C LEU A 326 6.09 -14.08 23.18
N LYS A 327 7.07 -14.46 24.00
CA LYS A 327 7.13 -14.03 25.40
C LYS A 327 7.33 -12.52 25.54
N PRO A 328 8.28 -11.86 24.82
CA PRO A 328 8.37 -10.40 24.83
C PRO A 328 7.08 -9.72 24.37
N ALA A 329 6.42 -10.23 23.31
CA ALA A 329 5.18 -9.65 22.83
C ALA A 329 4.04 -9.77 23.85
N GLN A 330 3.93 -10.91 24.54
CA GLN A 330 2.96 -11.12 25.62
C GLN A 330 3.22 -10.16 26.79
N ASP A 331 4.45 -10.11 27.29
CA ASP A 331 4.82 -9.27 28.44
C ASP A 331 4.55 -7.78 28.14
N ILE A 332 4.91 -7.32 26.94
CA ILE A 332 4.66 -5.93 26.49
C ILE A 332 3.17 -5.67 26.29
N THR A 333 2.43 -6.62 25.71
CA THR A 333 0.99 -6.50 25.52
C THR A 333 0.28 -6.40 26.86
N ASP A 334 0.64 -7.24 27.83
CA ASP A 334 0.07 -7.21 29.17
C ASP A 334 0.33 -5.85 29.85
N ALA A 335 1.59 -5.39 29.85
CA ALA A 335 1.96 -4.09 30.42
C ALA A 335 1.20 -2.94 29.73
N PHE A 336 1.07 -2.99 28.40
CA PHE A 336 0.33 -2.00 27.62
C PHE A 336 -1.16 -1.99 27.99
N LEU A 337 -1.81 -3.15 28.07
CA LEU A 337 -3.24 -3.25 28.40
C LEU A 337 -3.52 -2.84 29.86
N ASN A 338 -2.60 -3.11 30.78
CA ASN A 338 -2.69 -2.68 32.18
C ASN A 338 -2.37 -1.19 32.37
N SER A 339 -1.71 -0.56 31.39
CA SER A 339 -1.14 0.79 31.54
C SER A 339 0.01 0.85 32.57
N ASP A 340 0.76 -0.24 32.66
CA ASP A 340 2.00 -0.34 33.44
C ASP A 340 3.16 0.36 32.70
N GLU A 341 4.28 0.56 33.40
CA GLU A 341 5.50 1.08 32.77
C GLU A 341 6.02 0.11 31.70
N LEU A 342 6.16 0.63 30.48
CA LEU A 342 6.59 -0.14 29.33
C LEU A 342 8.12 -0.23 29.29
N ARG A 343 8.65 -1.44 29.07
CA ARG A 343 10.09 -1.67 28.86
C ARG A 343 10.62 -0.86 27.68
N ASP A 344 11.84 -0.34 27.77
CA ASP A 344 12.47 0.39 26.66
C ASP A 344 12.57 -0.50 25.39
N PRO A 345 11.99 -0.06 24.25
CA PRO A 345 12.07 -0.78 22.98
C PRO A 345 13.50 -1.08 22.49
N MET A 346 14.48 -0.23 22.80
CA MET A 346 15.86 -0.40 22.35
C MET A 346 16.63 -1.49 23.13
N LEU A 347 16.11 -1.89 24.29
CA LEU A 347 16.71 -2.90 25.17
C LEU A 347 16.16 -4.32 24.93
N LEU A 348 15.31 -4.51 23.91
CA LEU A 348 14.80 -5.84 23.55
C LEU A 348 15.83 -6.69 22.83
N SER A 349 16.55 -6.13 21.86
CA SER A 349 17.57 -6.84 21.08
C SER A 349 18.51 -5.85 20.39
N ASP A 350 19.69 -6.32 19.98
CA ASP A 350 20.62 -5.51 19.18
C ASP A 350 19.98 -5.08 17.85
N THR A 351 19.21 -5.98 17.24
CA THR A 351 18.40 -5.70 16.04
C THR A 351 17.41 -4.55 16.27
N ALA A 352 16.72 -4.54 17.42
CA ALA A 352 15.81 -3.45 17.79
C ALA A 352 16.55 -2.13 17.96
N ARG A 353 17.71 -2.14 18.64
CA ARG A 353 18.57 -0.96 18.80
C ARG A 353 18.98 -0.40 17.44
N ASP A 354 19.48 -1.24 16.53
CA ASP A 354 19.95 -0.81 15.21
C ASP A 354 18.84 -0.25 14.31
N LEU A 355 17.63 -0.79 14.41
CA LEU A 355 16.49 -0.41 13.58
C LEU A 355 15.72 0.80 14.12
N LEU A 356 15.66 0.95 15.45
CA LEU A 356 14.99 2.06 16.12
C LEU A 356 15.91 3.27 16.32
N THR A 357 17.24 3.09 16.31
CA THR A 357 18.17 4.22 16.35
C THR A 357 18.02 5.09 15.11
N GLU A 358 17.92 6.40 15.32
CA GLU A 358 17.81 7.37 14.25
C GLU A 358 19.12 7.46 13.46
N LYS A 359 19.12 6.94 12.24
CA LYS A 359 20.08 7.42 11.22
C LYS A 359 19.49 8.70 10.65
N LYS A 360 20.32 9.77 10.53
CA LYS A 360 19.92 11.09 10.01
C LYS A 360 18.86 10.93 8.91
N PRO A 361 17.72 11.63 8.99
CA PRO A 361 16.70 11.54 7.96
C PRO A 361 17.37 11.87 6.62
N LYS A 362 17.31 10.94 5.66
CA LYS A 362 17.39 11.39 4.27
C LYS A 362 16.16 12.26 4.10
N ASP A 363 16.32 13.54 3.78
CA ASP A 363 15.19 14.46 3.62
C ASP A 363 14.18 13.89 2.62
N ILE A 364 13.13 13.23 3.14
CA ILE A 364 11.92 12.86 2.39
C ILE A 364 10.94 14.02 2.57
N VAL A 365 11.39 15.23 2.29
CA VAL A 365 10.48 16.27 1.84
C VAL A 365 10.02 15.80 0.45
N PRO A 366 8.72 15.78 0.12
CA PRO A 366 8.27 15.49 -1.24
C PRO A 366 8.92 16.51 -2.18
N ARG A 367 9.97 16.09 -2.89
CA ARG A 367 10.73 16.96 -3.78
C ARG A 367 9.94 17.11 -5.07
N ARG A 368 9.83 18.35 -5.55
CA ARG A 368 9.19 18.66 -6.82
C ARG A 368 9.85 17.84 -7.92
N LYS A 369 9.04 17.30 -8.84
CA LYS A 369 9.55 16.68 -10.07
C LYS A 369 9.69 17.77 -11.13
N VAL A 370 10.87 17.89 -11.72
CA VAL A 370 11.18 18.80 -12.82
C VAL A 370 11.36 18.01 -14.10
N MET A 371 10.90 18.61 -15.19
CA MET A 371 11.08 18.08 -16.54
C MET A 371 12.55 18.21 -16.95
N CYS A 372 13.11 17.17 -17.55
CA CYS A 372 14.40 17.25 -18.22
C CYS A 372 14.23 17.66 -19.69
N PRO A 373 14.64 18.88 -20.09
CA PRO A 373 14.46 19.36 -21.46
C PRO A 373 15.32 18.58 -22.47
N VAL A 374 16.43 17.98 -22.03
CA VAL A 374 17.34 17.19 -22.87
C VAL A 374 16.82 15.77 -23.15
N CYS A 375 16.11 15.19 -22.18
CA CYS A 375 15.67 13.80 -22.25
C CYS A 375 14.22 13.65 -22.72
N THR A 376 13.42 14.72 -22.62
CA THR A 376 12.04 14.76 -23.12
C THR A 376 12.06 14.77 -24.65
N ARG A 377 11.36 13.83 -25.27
CA ARG A 377 11.22 13.72 -26.74
C ARG A 377 9.85 14.17 -27.24
N ASP A 378 8.87 14.07 -26.37
CA ASP A 378 7.46 14.25 -26.63
C ASP A 378 6.92 15.07 -25.45
N GLU A 379 6.28 16.21 -25.75
CA GLU A 379 5.75 17.12 -24.75
C GLU A 379 4.59 16.49 -23.96
N GLU A 380 3.88 15.51 -24.54
CA GLU A 380 2.83 14.76 -23.85
C GLU A 380 3.40 13.69 -22.90
N ARG A 381 4.68 13.32 -23.05
CA ARG A 381 5.37 12.31 -22.23
C ARG A 381 6.74 12.80 -21.72
N PRO A 382 6.75 13.84 -20.86
CA PRO A 382 7.98 14.43 -20.37
C PRO A 382 8.77 13.50 -19.44
N VAL A 383 10.10 13.56 -19.53
CA VAL A 383 10.98 12.85 -18.59
C VAL A 383 11.05 13.67 -17.31
N MET A 384 10.28 13.24 -16.30
CA MET A 384 10.15 13.91 -15.00
C MET A 384 11.08 13.30 -13.95
N ILE A 385 11.86 14.14 -13.26
CA ILE A 385 12.91 13.70 -12.33
C ILE A 385 12.84 14.51 -11.05
N GLU A 386 13.05 13.87 -9.91
CA GLU A 386 13.03 14.55 -8.61
C GLU A 386 14.21 15.53 -8.46
N GLU A 387 13.91 16.73 -7.97
CA GLU A 387 14.90 17.77 -7.69
C GLU A 387 15.99 17.29 -6.69
N GLY A 388 17.20 17.83 -6.86
CA GLY A 388 18.32 17.58 -5.96
C GLY A 388 19.18 16.37 -6.38
N ALA A 389 19.28 15.35 -5.53
CA ALA A 389 20.27 14.28 -5.70
C ALA A 389 19.99 13.40 -6.94
N GLN A 390 18.71 13.13 -7.24
CA GLN A 390 18.32 12.36 -8.42
C GLN A 390 18.56 13.15 -9.71
N TRP A 391 18.27 14.45 -9.74
CA TRP A 391 18.64 15.32 -10.85
C TRP A 391 20.16 15.32 -11.11
N LYS A 392 20.96 15.52 -10.06
CA LYS A 392 22.43 15.48 -10.15
C LYS A 392 22.94 14.11 -10.65
N GLY A 393 22.31 13.03 -10.22
CA GLY A 393 22.58 11.68 -10.70
C GLY A 393 22.18 11.49 -12.17
N HIS A 394 21.00 11.95 -12.55
CA HIS A 394 20.45 11.86 -13.90
C HIS A 394 21.33 12.55 -14.94
N VAL A 395 21.75 13.79 -14.68
CA VAL A 395 22.60 14.57 -15.61
C VAL A 395 23.93 13.84 -15.86
N ARG A 396 24.41 13.06 -14.89
CA ARG A 396 25.61 12.23 -15.02
C ARG A 396 25.38 10.90 -15.72
N THR A 397 24.15 10.51 -16.05
CA THR A 397 23.90 9.25 -16.77
C THR A 397 24.42 9.31 -18.21
N ARG A 398 24.89 8.18 -18.74
CA ARG A 398 25.33 8.05 -20.14
C ARG A 398 24.27 8.49 -21.16
N PRO A 399 22.97 8.15 -21.01
CA PRO A 399 21.93 8.56 -21.95
C PRO A 399 21.72 10.07 -22.00
N HIS A 400 21.72 10.74 -20.83
CA HIS A 400 21.57 12.19 -20.75
C HIS A 400 22.74 12.90 -21.44
N ARG A 401 23.99 12.53 -21.11
CA ARG A 401 25.19 13.16 -21.69
C ARG A 401 25.28 13.01 -23.21
N LYS A 402 24.96 11.83 -23.75
CA LYS A 402 24.95 11.62 -25.21
C LYS A 402 23.94 12.52 -25.92
N ARG A 403 22.77 12.76 -25.31
CA ARG A 403 21.74 13.63 -25.89
C ARG A 403 22.08 15.10 -25.77
N ALA A 404 22.62 15.52 -24.63
CA ALA A 404 23.08 16.91 -24.45
C ALA A 404 24.10 17.30 -25.53
N VAL A 405 25.07 16.42 -25.81
CA VAL A 405 26.05 16.62 -26.89
C VAL A 405 25.37 16.69 -28.27
N LYS A 406 24.40 15.80 -28.55
CA LYS A 406 23.68 15.82 -29.83
C LYS A 406 22.87 17.10 -30.04
N LEU A 407 22.15 17.56 -29.01
CA LEU A 407 21.39 18.81 -29.06
C LEU A 407 22.31 20.03 -29.26
N HIS A 408 23.45 20.06 -28.56
CA HIS A 408 24.43 21.14 -28.72
C HIS A 408 25.03 21.17 -30.13
N MET A 409 25.37 20.01 -30.70
CA MET A 409 25.86 19.91 -32.08
C MET A 409 24.80 20.29 -33.12
N GLN A 410 23.52 20.08 -32.82
CA GLN A 410 22.42 20.46 -33.71
C GLN A 410 22.20 21.98 -33.67
N GLN A 411 22.21 22.59 -32.49
CA GLN A 411 22.15 24.04 -32.32
C GLN A 411 23.32 24.78 -33.01
N LEU A 412 24.53 24.20 -33.00
CA LEU A 412 25.69 24.76 -33.72
C LEU A 412 25.54 24.67 -35.25
N LYS A 413 24.83 23.66 -35.78
CA LYS A 413 24.55 23.55 -37.21
C LYS A 413 23.44 24.50 -37.65
N ASP A 414 22.40 24.66 -36.83
CA ASP A 414 21.29 25.54 -37.12
C ASP A 414 21.70 27.03 -37.06
N SER A 415 22.71 27.37 -36.25
CA SER A 415 23.30 28.72 -36.19
C SER A 415 24.32 29.02 -37.30
N GLN A 416 24.84 28.01 -37.99
CA GLN A 416 25.76 28.16 -39.14
C GLN A 416 25.05 28.04 -40.50
N GLY A 417 23.75 27.77 -40.52
CA GLY A 417 22.95 27.55 -41.74
C GLY A 417 22.07 28.72 -42.18
N ASN A 418 22.23 29.91 -41.60
CA ASN A 418 21.32 31.04 -41.82
C ASN A 418 22.02 32.33 -42.29
N ASP A 419 23.12 32.20 -43.05
CA ASP A 419 23.95 33.32 -43.53
C ASP A 419 24.11 33.32 -45.07
N ASP A 420 23.06 32.94 -45.79
CA ASP A 420 23.00 33.05 -47.26
C ASP A 420 21.61 33.53 -47.71
N GLN A 421 21.42 34.86 -47.80
CA GLN A 421 20.70 35.52 -48.89
C GLN A 421 21.00 37.03 -48.96
N PRO A 422 20.98 37.63 -50.16
CA PRO A 422 21.71 38.85 -50.49
C PRO A 422 20.90 40.11 -50.14
N ASN A 423 21.59 41.15 -49.66
CA ASN A 423 21.02 42.48 -49.57
C ASN A 423 21.74 43.38 -50.58
N ASP A 424 21.07 43.62 -51.71
CA ASP A 424 21.29 44.81 -52.54
C ASP A 424 20.77 46.01 -51.74
N GLU A 425 21.64 46.92 -51.33
CA GLU A 425 21.24 48.32 -51.13
C GLU A 425 22.47 49.25 -51.07
N GLU A 426 22.22 50.46 -51.55
CA GLU A 426 23.15 51.41 -52.15
C GLU A 426 24.11 52.09 -51.18
N THR A 427 25.23 52.53 -51.76
CA THR A 427 26.19 53.48 -51.19
C THR A 427 25.54 54.78 -50.70
N SER A 428 25.83 55.19 -49.46
CA SER A 428 26.10 56.59 -49.14
C SER A 428 26.96 56.73 -47.88
N GLU A 429 27.99 57.55 -47.99
CA GLU A 429 28.95 57.93 -46.96
C GLU A 429 28.30 58.76 -45.84
N SER A 430 28.73 58.57 -44.59
CA SER A 430 29.05 59.69 -43.67
C SER A 430 29.63 59.20 -42.35
N GLU A 431 30.53 60.03 -41.84
CA GLU A 431 31.43 59.87 -40.72
C GLU A 431 30.77 59.92 -39.32
N ASP A 432 31.59 59.59 -38.32
CA ASP A 432 31.54 60.01 -36.92
C ASP A 432 30.56 59.35 -35.94
N GLY A 433 31.10 58.89 -34.80
CA GLY A 433 30.28 58.65 -33.60
C GLY A 433 30.87 57.73 -32.54
N LEU A 434 31.52 58.33 -31.55
CA LEU A 434 32.06 57.75 -30.31
C LEU A 434 31.01 57.16 -29.34
N TYR A 435 31.55 56.47 -28.31
CA TYR A 435 31.04 56.14 -26.96
C TYR A 435 30.50 54.71 -26.73
N GLU A 436 31.20 53.83 -26.00
CA GLU A 436 31.23 53.71 -24.52
C GLU A 436 29.80 53.52 -23.94
N THR A 437 29.41 52.39 -23.33
CA THR A 437 29.84 51.90 -22.01
C THR A 437 28.98 50.67 -21.64
N SER A 438 29.57 49.63 -21.01
CA SER A 438 29.33 49.19 -19.61
C SER A 438 27.86 49.01 -19.22
N THR A 439 27.37 47.82 -18.81
CA THR A 439 27.49 47.33 -17.42
C THR A 439 26.93 45.90 -17.33
N LEU A 440 27.73 44.93 -16.87
CA LEU A 440 27.67 44.27 -15.54
C LEU A 440 26.34 43.54 -15.26
N TYR A 441 26.36 42.19 -15.32
CA TYR A 441 26.46 41.32 -14.14
C TYR A 441 25.47 41.67 -13.01
N THR A 442 24.44 40.82 -12.85
CA THR A 442 24.35 39.90 -11.71
C THR A 442 23.36 38.77 -11.99
#